data_AF-A0A960UN74-F1
#
_entry.id   AF-A0A960UN74-F1
#
_cell.length_a   1.000
_cell.length_b   1.000
_cell.length_c   1.000
_cell.angle_alpha   90.00
_cell.angle_beta   90.00
_cell.angle_gamma   90.00
#
_symmetry.space_group_name_H-M   'P 1'
#
loop_
_entity.id
_entity.type
_entity.pdbx_description
1 polymer ?
#
loop_
_entity_poly.entity_id
_entity_poly.type
_entity_poly.pdbx_seq_one_letter_code
_entity_poly.pdbx_strand_id
1 'polypeptide(L)'
;RRIGLSGQEKIKVSGEIDLSFPRFPNEDKMSQTDICLKCHGCCMYITVPLDYPRSNEQRDLYTWYLLHRNVEIYIDHDKSWAVIFKTPCDKLLANGMCSIYETRPQLCRDYSPDSCSRVGKDHLFLFQTPAEMHAYLDRNKKKSAKKGPASKKTSSKKSVSKKSAKKKPIAKKGAKKSSKKS
;
A
#
# COMPACT_ATOMS: atom_id res chain seq x y z
N ARG A 1 1.88 -1.77 -42.64
CA ARG A 1 0.63 -0.97 -42.77
C ARG A 1 0.60 0.02 -41.61
N ARG A 2 0.85 1.30 -41.88
CA ARG A 2 0.83 2.37 -40.86
C ARG A 2 -0.63 2.84 -40.77
N ILE A 3 -1.40 2.26 -39.85
CA ILE A 3 -2.77 2.70 -39.61
C ILE A 3 -2.65 4.09 -38.97
N GLY A 4 -3.04 5.13 -39.71
CA GLY A 4 -3.07 6.50 -39.21
C GLY A 4 -4.13 6.60 -38.12
N LEU A 5 -3.70 6.59 -36.85
CA LEU A 5 -4.57 6.80 -35.69
C LEU A 5 -4.80 8.30 -35.43
N SER A 6 -4.89 9.11 -36.47
CA SER A 6 -5.22 10.53 -36.37
C SER A 6 -6.74 10.67 -36.27
N GLY A 7 -7.26 10.80 -35.06
CA GLY A 7 -8.64 11.27 -34.82
C GLY A 7 -9.62 10.27 -34.20
N GLN A 8 -9.16 9.27 -33.44
CA GLN A 8 -10.10 8.44 -32.66
C GLN A 8 -10.60 9.22 -31.44
N GLU A 9 -11.87 9.63 -31.47
CA GLU A 9 -12.54 10.30 -30.34
C GLU A 9 -12.57 9.33 -29.15
N LYS A 10 -11.97 9.73 -28.02
CA LYS A 10 -12.01 8.93 -26.79
C LYS A 10 -13.47 8.74 -26.38
N ILE A 11 -13.83 7.54 -25.93
CA ILE A 11 -15.17 7.26 -25.43
C ILE A 11 -15.49 8.30 -24.32
N LYS A 12 -16.57 9.06 -24.50
CA LYS A 12 -17.10 9.96 -23.46
C LYS A 12 -17.72 9.12 -22.37
N VAL A 13 -16.91 8.72 -21.41
CA VAL A 13 -17.40 8.06 -20.19
C VAL A 13 -17.57 9.16 -19.14
N SER A 14 -18.73 9.28 -18.52
CA SER A 14 -18.95 10.16 -17.35
C SER A 14 -18.49 9.45 -16.06
N GLY A 15 -18.22 10.17 -14.96
CA GLY A 15 -17.99 9.57 -13.65
C GLY A 15 -16.61 9.77 -13.01
N GLU A 16 -16.00 10.96 -13.10
CA GLU A 16 -14.83 11.26 -12.28
C GLU A 16 -15.26 11.43 -10.81
N ILE A 17 -14.78 10.53 -9.96
CA ILE A 17 -14.95 10.56 -8.51
C ILE A 17 -13.70 11.18 -7.90
N ASP A 18 -13.87 12.32 -7.25
CA ASP A 18 -12.84 12.93 -6.42
C ASP A 18 -12.96 12.44 -4.97
N LEU A 19 -11.85 12.02 -4.37
CA LEU A 19 -11.80 11.63 -2.95
C LEU A 19 -11.65 12.89 -2.10
N SER A 20 -12.73 13.69 -2.06
CA SER A 20 -12.79 14.84 -1.17
C SER A 20 -13.18 14.40 0.24
N PHE A 21 -12.35 14.73 1.22
CA PHE A 21 -12.63 14.50 2.64
C PHE A 21 -13.22 15.79 3.23
N PRO A 22 -14.49 15.82 3.66
CA PRO A 22 -15.18 17.07 4.02
C PRO A 22 -14.63 17.67 5.32
N ARG A 23 -14.07 18.88 5.33
CA ARG A 23 -13.61 19.57 6.55
C ARG A 23 -14.78 20.11 7.37
N PHE A 24 -14.72 20.03 8.71
CA PHE A 24 -15.78 20.54 9.60
C PHE A 24 -15.37 21.85 10.31
N PRO A 25 -16.29 22.82 10.53
CA PRO A 25 -15.98 24.12 11.12
C PRO A 25 -15.42 24.10 12.56
N ASN A 26 -15.65 23.03 13.34
CA ASN A 26 -15.21 22.89 14.74
C ASN A 26 -14.32 21.64 14.93
N GLU A 27 -13.51 21.28 13.93
CA GLU A 27 -12.62 20.11 13.99
C GLU A 27 -11.68 20.14 15.21
N ASP A 28 -11.25 21.34 15.61
CA ASP A 28 -10.36 21.59 16.76
C ASP A 28 -10.93 21.11 18.10
N LYS A 29 -12.27 21.02 18.20
CA LYS A 29 -12.99 20.61 19.42
C LYS A 29 -13.54 19.19 19.34
N MET A 30 -13.36 18.52 18.22
CA MET A 30 -13.89 17.18 17.98
C MET A 30 -12.83 16.12 18.26
N SER A 31 -13.25 14.96 18.77
CA SER A 31 -12.35 13.82 18.79
C SER A 31 -12.15 13.27 17.38
N GLN A 32 -11.06 12.54 17.18
CA GLN A 32 -10.81 11.81 15.94
C GLN A 32 -11.94 10.84 15.57
N THR A 33 -12.54 10.19 16.58
CA THR A 33 -13.70 9.32 16.39
C THR A 33 -14.91 10.10 15.89
N ASP A 34 -15.18 11.29 16.43
CA ASP A 34 -16.30 12.15 15.99
C ASP A 34 -16.14 12.61 14.54
N ILE A 35 -14.91 12.93 14.14
CA ILE A 35 -14.57 13.30 12.75
C ILE A 35 -14.78 12.09 11.84
N CYS A 36 -14.29 10.91 12.24
CA CYS A 36 -14.41 9.69 11.46
C CYS A 36 -15.87 9.29 11.20
N LEU A 37 -16.73 9.39 12.22
CA LEU A 37 -18.16 9.05 12.11
C LEU A 37 -18.91 9.96 11.12
N LYS A 38 -18.48 11.21 10.95
CA LYS A 38 -19.12 12.17 10.04
C LYS A 38 -18.49 12.19 8.63
N CYS A 39 -17.26 11.74 8.49
CA CYS A 39 -16.47 11.91 7.26
C CYS A 39 -16.87 10.96 6.13
N HIS A 40 -17.25 9.70 6.43
CA HIS A 40 -17.58 8.63 5.47
C HIS A 40 -16.56 8.33 4.34
N GLY A 41 -15.39 8.97 4.31
CA GLY A 41 -14.43 8.88 3.21
C GLY A 41 -13.82 7.49 3.02
N CYS A 42 -13.69 6.69 4.08
CA CYS A 42 -13.21 5.30 3.99
C CYS A 42 -14.17 4.36 3.22
N CYS A 43 -15.41 4.78 2.97
CA CYS A 43 -16.38 4.04 2.15
C CYS A 43 -16.38 4.50 0.68
N MET A 44 -15.53 5.46 0.30
CA MET A 44 -15.48 6.04 -1.05
C MET A 44 -14.45 5.37 -1.97
N TYR A 45 -13.64 4.46 -1.43
CA TYR A 45 -12.59 3.76 -2.16
C TYR A 45 -12.25 2.41 -1.53
N ILE A 46 -11.55 1.59 -2.29
CA ILE A 46 -10.84 0.42 -1.78
C ILE A 46 -9.34 0.57 -2.04
N THR A 47 -8.52 0.03 -1.14
CA THR A 47 -7.06 0.00 -1.30
C THR A 47 -6.60 -1.45 -1.33
N VAL A 48 -5.68 -1.77 -2.25
CA VAL A 48 -5.08 -3.10 -2.37
C VAL A 48 -3.56 -2.96 -2.27
N PRO A 49 -2.90 -3.68 -1.35
CA PRO A 49 -1.45 -3.69 -1.26
C PRO A 49 -0.80 -4.16 -2.55
N LEU A 50 0.27 -3.48 -2.94
CA LEU A 50 1.09 -3.79 -4.09
C LEU A 50 2.54 -4.02 -3.66
N ASP A 51 3.24 -4.85 -4.43
CA ASP A 51 4.68 -4.97 -4.32
C ASP A 51 5.39 -3.87 -5.12
N TYR A 52 6.63 -3.55 -4.73
CA TYR A 52 7.48 -2.67 -5.55
C TYR A 52 7.73 -3.28 -6.95
N PRO A 53 7.54 -2.54 -8.06
CA PRO A 53 7.57 -3.09 -9.42
C PRO A 53 9.01 -3.35 -9.92
N ARG A 54 9.54 -4.52 -9.53
CA ARG A 54 10.91 -4.95 -9.86
C ARG A 54 11.05 -5.37 -11.32
N SER A 55 10.08 -6.10 -11.84
CA SER A 55 10.10 -6.64 -13.21
C SER A 55 9.45 -5.67 -14.22
N ASN A 56 9.65 -5.90 -15.51
CA ASN A 56 9.01 -5.08 -16.54
C ASN A 56 7.51 -5.41 -16.67
N GLU A 57 7.14 -6.68 -16.47
CA GLU A 57 5.76 -7.15 -16.49
C GLU A 57 4.93 -6.47 -15.38
N GLN A 58 5.51 -6.34 -14.19
CA GLN A 58 4.84 -5.67 -13.08
C GLN A 58 4.71 -4.16 -13.30
N ARG A 59 5.69 -3.54 -13.96
CA ARG A 59 5.59 -2.12 -14.37
C ARG A 59 4.49 -1.94 -15.41
N ASP A 60 4.39 -2.84 -16.38
CA ASP A 60 3.36 -2.81 -17.41
C ASP A 60 1.96 -3.01 -16.80
N LEU A 61 1.84 -3.93 -15.84
CA LEU A 61 0.59 -4.11 -15.07
C LEU A 61 0.17 -2.82 -14.35
N TYR A 62 1.11 -2.12 -13.69
CA TYR A 62 0.79 -0.88 -12.96
C TYR A 62 0.50 0.28 -13.91
N THR A 63 1.18 0.32 -15.06
CA THR A 63 0.83 1.22 -16.16
C THR A 63 -0.59 0.95 -16.64
N TRP A 64 -0.96 -0.32 -16.84
CA TRP A 64 -2.33 -0.70 -17.21
C TRP A 64 -3.35 -0.24 -16.15
N TYR A 65 -3.07 -0.40 -14.85
CA TYR A 65 -3.92 0.14 -13.78
C TYR A 65 -4.12 1.66 -13.92
N LEU A 66 -3.03 2.42 -14.03
CA LEU A 66 -3.06 3.90 -14.11
C LEU A 66 -3.62 4.45 -15.43
N LEU A 67 -3.87 3.62 -16.43
CA LEU A 67 -4.61 4.02 -17.64
C LEU A 67 -6.13 4.02 -17.44
N HIS A 68 -6.62 3.43 -16.36
CA HIS A 68 -8.04 3.44 -16.01
C HIS A 68 -8.37 4.64 -15.14
N ARG A 69 -9.58 5.17 -15.31
CA ARG A 69 -10.07 6.27 -14.48
C ARG A 69 -10.29 5.78 -13.05
N ASN A 70 -10.19 6.71 -12.10
CA ASN A 70 -10.46 6.43 -10.68
C ASN A 70 -9.50 5.40 -10.08
N VAL A 71 -8.33 5.21 -10.71
CA VAL A 71 -7.26 4.36 -10.22
C VAL A 71 -6.04 5.22 -9.96
N GLU A 72 -5.49 5.09 -8.77
CA GLU A 72 -4.28 5.80 -8.35
C GLU A 72 -3.36 4.82 -7.63
N ILE A 73 -2.05 5.03 -7.68
CA ILE A 73 -1.08 4.23 -6.93
C ILE A 73 -0.36 5.15 -5.98
N TYR A 74 -0.19 4.75 -4.72
CA TYR A 74 0.54 5.54 -3.74
C TYR A 74 1.63 4.73 -3.04
N ILE A 75 2.54 5.47 -2.41
CA ILE A 75 3.58 4.94 -1.53
C ILE A 75 3.39 5.55 -0.15
N ASP A 76 3.21 4.72 0.87
CA ASP A 76 3.05 5.15 2.25
C ASP A 76 4.41 5.43 2.93
N HIS A 77 4.41 5.95 4.15
CA HIS A 77 5.57 6.32 4.94
C HIS A 77 6.51 5.14 5.28
N ASP A 78 5.96 3.93 5.34
CA ASP A 78 6.72 2.69 5.51
C ASP A 78 7.30 2.15 4.18
N LYS A 79 7.10 2.89 3.08
CA LYS A 79 7.48 2.53 1.70
C LYS A 79 6.68 1.35 1.13
N SER A 80 5.55 1.00 1.73
CA SER A 80 4.58 0.09 1.12
C SER A 80 3.95 0.74 -0.11
N TRP A 81 3.63 -0.06 -1.11
CA TRP A 81 2.89 0.37 -2.29
C TRP A 81 1.46 -0.11 -2.15
N ALA A 82 0.52 0.66 -2.69
CA ALA A 82 -0.86 0.23 -2.80
C ALA A 82 -1.54 0.93 -3.98
N VAL A 83 -2.59 0.31 -4.49
CA VAL A 83 -3.48 0.88 -5.51
C VAL A 83 -4.82 1.23 -4.87
N ILE A 84 -5.31 2.41 -5.18
CA ILE A 84 -6.61 2.93 -4.79
C ILE A 84 -7.53 2.82 -5.98
N PHE A 85 -8.70 2.22 -5.76
CA PHE A 85 -9.83 2.31 -6.68
C PHE A 85 -10.89 3.21 -6.03
N LYS A 86 -11.17 4.37 -6.63
CA LYS A 86 -12.22 5.29 -6.16
C LYS A 86 -13.57 4.74 -6.61
N THR A 87 -14.18 3.95 -5.74
CA THR A 87 -15.45 3.26 -5.97
C THR A 87 -16.29 3.36 -4.69
N PRO A 88 -17.29 4.26 -4.66
CA PRO A 88 -18.17 4.41 -3.51
C PRO A 88 -18.92 3.12 -3.21
N CYS A 89 -19.02 2.79 -1.93
CA CYS A 89 -19.77 1.63 -1.49
C CYS A 89 -21.28 1.83 -1.69
N ASP A 90 -21.94 0.86 -2.34
CA ASP A 90 -23.40 0.86 -2.56
C ASP A 90 -24.24 0.80 -1.26
N LYS A 91 -23.59 0.55 -0.11
CA LYS A 91 -24.24 0.53 1.20
C LYS A 91 -24.11 1.84 1.96
N LEU A 92 -23.40 2.83 1.41
CA LEU A 92 -23.26 4.15 2.00
C LEU A 92 -24.52 4.97 1.77
N LEU A 93 -25.12 5.47 2.85
CA LEU A 93 -26.30 6.33 2.82
C LEU A 93 -25.90 7.80 2.65
N ALA A 94 -26.83 8.63 2.19
CA ALA A 94 -26.62 10.07 2.00
C ALA A 94 -26.25 10.83 3.29
N ASN A 95 -26.57 10.28 4.46
CA ASN A 95 -26.18 10.82 5.77
C ASN A 95 -24.79 10.35 6.24
N GLY A 96 -24.03 9.64 5.38
CA GLY A 96 -22.70 9.13 5.70
C GLY A 96 -22.67 7.82 6.49
N MET A 97 -23.83 7.23 6.79
CA MET A 97 -23.92 5.98 7.55
C MET A 97 -23.95 4.75 6.66
N CYS A 98 -23.54 3.60 7.20
CA CYS A 98 -23.63 2.32 6.50
C CYS A 98 -24.99 1.67 6.73
N SER A 99 -25.73 1.38 5.66
CA SER A 99 -27.03 0.69 5.70
C SER A 99 -26.97 -0.73 6.29
N ILE A 100 -25.80 -1.35 6.32
CA ILE A 100 -25.56 -2.70 6.86
C ILE A 100 -24.57 -2.69 8.03
N TYR A 101 -24.55 -1.63 8.84
CA TYR A 101 -23.56 -1.44 9.90
C TYR A 101 -23.38 -2.67 10.80
N GLU A 102 -24.49 -3.27 11.25
CA GLU A 102 -24.47 -4.44 12.14
C GLU A 102 -24.00 -5.72 11.49
N THR A 103 -24.11 -5.83 10.16
CA THR A 103 -23.71 -7.02 9.37
C THR A 103 -22.53 -6.73 8.46
N ARG A 104 -21.77 -5.66 8.74
CA ARG A 104 -20.62 -5.25 7.93
C ARG A 104 -19.54 -6.35 7.89
N PRO A 105 -18.79 -6.48 6.78
CA PRO A 105 -17.67 -7.42 6.68
C PRO A 105 -16.62 -7.19 7.77
N GLN A 106 -15.86 -8.22 8.11
CA GLN A 106 -14.86 -8.15 9.19
C GLN A 106 -13.83 -7.04 8.95
N LEU A 107 -13.36 -6.86 7.71
CA LEU A 107 -12.44 -5.78 7.35
C LEU A 107 -12.99 -4.39 7.73
N CYS A 108 -14.29 -4.16 7.55
CA CYS A 108 -14.93 -2.90 7.96
C CYS A 108 -15.03 -2.79 9.49
N ARG A 109 -15.14 -3.91 10.21
CA ARG A 109 -15.17 -3.94 11.69
C ARG A 109 -13.82 -3.64 12.29
N ASP A 110 -12.76 -4.16 11.67
CA ASP A 110 -11.38 -4.03 12.12
C ASP A 110 -10.78 -2.66 11.78
N TYR A 111 -11.50 -1.84 11.00
CA TYR A 111 -11.04 -0.50 10.62
C TYR A 111 -10.85 0.41 11.84
N SER A 112 -9.66 1.00 11.95
CA SER A 112 -9.34 2.00 12.98
C SER A 112 -9.22 3.40 12.37
N PRO A 113 -9.82 4.44 13.01
CA PRO A 113 -9.61 5.84 12.65
C PRO A 113 -8.13 6.27 12.62
N ASP A 114 -7.24 5.59 13.36
CA ASP A 114 -5.81 5.91 13.43
C ASP A 114 -5.07 5.61 12.13
N SER A 115 -5.57 4.65 11.36
CA SER A 115 -5.04 4.28 10.04
C SER A 115 -5.67 5.05 8.88
N CYS A 116 -6.59 5.99 9.17
CA CYS A 116 -7.30 6.73 8.14
C CYS A 116 -6.38 7.70 7.40
N SER A 117 -6.42 7.77 6.07
CA SER A 117 -5.63 8.75 5.29
C SER A 117 -5.94 10.21 5.63
N ARG A 118 -7.12 10.50 6.21
CA ARG A 118 -7.49 11.84 6.68
C ARG A 118 -6.82 12.23 8.00
N VAL A 119 -6.60 11.25 8.88
CA VAL A 119 -6.09 11.48 10.24
C VAL A 119 -4.63 11.03 10.39
N GLY A 120 -4.20 10.13 9.52
CA GLY A 120 -2.85 9.68 9.30
C GLY A 120 -2.10 10.60 8.35
N LYS A 121 -0.83 10.26 8.15
CA LYS A 121 0.08 11.06 7.33
C LYS A 121 -0.28 10.96 5.86
N ASP A 122 -0.10 12.06 5.13
CA ASP A 122 -0.19 12.08 3.67
C ASP A 122 0.75 11.03 3.06
N HIS A 123 0.46 10.63 1.83
CA HIS A 123 1.24 9.63 1.13
C HIS A 123 2.60 10.26 0.77
N LEU A 124 3.69 9.49 0.80
CA LEU A 124 5.00 10.00 0.36
C LEU A 124 4.97 10.35 -1.13
N PHE A 125 4.25 9.54 -1.92
CA PHE A 125 4.05 9.74 -3.35
C PHE A 125 2.66 9.27 -3.72
N LEU A 126 2.02 10.00 -4.64
CA LEU A 126 0.79 9.63 -5.31
C LEU A 126 1.04 9.68 -6.82
N PHE A 127 0.60 8.65 -7.52
CA PHE A 127 0.69 8.54 -8.97
C PHE A 127 -0.73 8.44 -9.53
N GLN A 128 -1.12 9.46 -10.29
CA GLN A 128 -2.39 9.50 -11.02
C GLN A 128 -2.19 9.14 -12.50
N THR A 129 -0.94 9.24 -12.98
CA THR A 129 -0.60 8.91 -14.37
C THR A 129 0.59 7.95 -14.46
N PRO A 130 0.67 7.12 -15.52
CA PRO A 130 1.84 6.27 -15.75
C PRO A 130 3.15 7.06 -15.82
N ALA A 131 3.11 8.27 -16.39
CA ALA A 131 4.28 9.13 -16.55
C ALA A 131 4.91 9.52 -15.20
N GLU A 132 4.09 9.84 -14.20
CA GLU A 132 4.55 10.15 -12.84
C GLU A 132 5.24 8.95 -12.19
N MET A 133 4.62 7.77 -12.29
CA MET A 133 5.18 6.53 -11.74
C MET A 133 6.53 6.19 -12.43
N HIS A 134 6.59 6.25 -13.76
CA HIS A 134 7.83 5.98 -14.49
C HIS A 134 8.94 6.99 -14.13
N ALA A 135 8.61 8.28 -14.02
CA ALA A 135 9.55 9.30 -13.60
C ALA A 135 10.08 9.06 -12.17
N TYR A 136 9.23 8.55 -11.26
CA TYR A 136 9.67 8.10 -9.94
C TYR A 136 10.65 6.92 -10.03
N LEU A 137 10.30 5.88 -10.78
CA LEU A 137 11.12 4.67 -10.91
C LEU A 137 12.49 4.98 -11.52
N ASP A 138 12.55 5.83 -12.54
CA ASP A 138 13.80 6.21 -13.20
C ASP A 138 14.70 7.07 -12.31
N ARG A 139 14.12 7.99 -11.53
CA ARG A 139 14.87 8.75 -10.51
C ARG A 139 15.47 7.81 -9.46
N ASN A 140 14.74 6.80 -9.02
CA ASN A 140 15.24 5.84 -8.03
C ASN A 140 16.32 4.91 -8.61
N LYS A 141 16.20 4.45 -9.86
CA LYS A 141 17.27 3.70 -10.54
C LYS A 141 18.56 4.51 -10.65
N LYS A 142 18.47 5.80 -10.98
CA LYS A 142 19.63 6.70 -11.04
C LYS A 142 20.29 6.89 -9.67
N LYS A 143 19.49 7.00 -8.59
CA LYS A 143 20.00 7.08 -7.21
C LYS A 143 20.73 5.80 -6.79
N SER A 144 20.23 4.62 -7.15
CA SER A 144 20.93 3.36 -6.88
C SER A 144 22.21 3.21 -7.70
N ALA A 145 22.22 3.65 -8.97
CA ALA A 145 23.41 3.61 -9.82
C ALA A 145 24.52 4.56 -9.33
N LYS A 146 24.17 5.76 -8.86
CA LYS A 146 25.12 6.71 -8.23
C LYS A 146 25.69 6.22 -6.90
N LYS A 147 25.10 5.19 -6.28
CA LYS A 147 25.50 4.62 -4.98
C LYS A 147 26.33 3.33 -5.08
N GLY A 148 26.84 2.93 -6.26
CA GLY A 148 27.64 1.70 -6.41
C GLY A 148 29.07 1.93 -6.95
N PRO A 149 30.06 1.06 -6.64
CA PRO A 149 30.25 0.25 -5.44
C PRO A 149 31.45 0.76 -4.60
N ALA A 150 31.35 0.72 -3.27
CA ALA A 150 32.54 0.79 -2.42
C ALA A 150 33.37 -0.50 -2.65
N SER A 151 34.62 -0.31 -3.08
CA SER A 151 35.59 -1.34 -3.44
C SER A 151 35.69 -2.47 -2.40
N LYS A 152 35.40 -3.71 -2.82
CA LYS A 152 35.93 -4.91 -2.15
C LYS A 152 37.44 -4.97 -2.45
N LYS A 153 38.27 -4.44 -1.56
CA LYS A 153 39.69 -4.85 -1.50
C LYS A 153 39.79 -6.13 -0.68
N THR A 154 39.81 -7.26 -1.38
CA THR A 154 40.40 -8.50 -0.86
C THR A 154 41.91 -8.33 -0.82
N SER A 155 42.49 -8.09 0.36
CA SER A 155 43.91 -8.34 0.61
C SER A 155 44.05 -9.57 1.49
N SER A 156 44.49 -10.65 0.88
CA SER A 156 45.07 -11.83 1.52
C SER A 156 46.23 -11.44 2.45
N LYS A 157 46.23 -11.90 3.70
CA LYS A 157 47.44 -12.34 4.41
C LYS A 157 47.12 -13.22 5.63
N LYS A 158 47.32 -14.52 5.39
CA LYS A 158 47.74 -15.62 6.26
C LYS A 158 48.13 -15.26 7.71
N SER A 159 47.52 -15.93 8.69
CA SER A 159 48.22 -16.44 9.87
C SER A 159 47.59 -17.74 10.37
N VAL A 160 48.47 -18.68 10.70
CA VAL A 160 48.23 -20.07 11.07
C VAL A 160 48.04 -20.16 12.59
N SER A 161 47.17 -21.06 13.08
CA SER A 161 47.51 -22.10 14.07
C SER A 161 46.33 -22.51 14.97
N LYS A 162 45.97 -23.81 14.91
CA LYS A 162 45.63 -24.78 15.98
C LYS A 162 44.52 -24.38 16.99
N LYS A 163 43.63 -25.25 17.50
CA LYS A 163 43.57 -26.71 17.61
C LYS A 163 42.15 -27.09 18.11
N SER A 164 41.63 -28.20 17.60
CA SER A 164 40.92 -29.27 18.33
C SER A 164 39.56 -29.09 19.05
N ALA A 165 38.75 -30.16 18.84
CA ALA A 165 37.80 -30.81 19.75
C ALA A 165 36.39 -30.19 19.84
N LYS A 166 35.26 -30.92 19.87
CA LYS A 166 34.88 -32.35 19.77
C LYS A 166 33.32 -32.35 19.75
N LYS A 167 32.73 -33.36 19.08
CA LYS A 167 31.35 -33.95 19.14
C LYS A 167 30.48 -33.55 20.37
N LYS A 168 29.14 -33.56 20.43
CA LYS A 168 27.94 -33.96 19.62
C LYS A 168 26.69 -33.37 20.37
N PRO A 169 25.45 -33.45 19.85
CA PRO A 169 24.25 -32.78 20.36
C PRO A 169 23.43 -33.62 21.36
N ILE A 170 22.52 -33.00 22.13
CA ILE A 170 21.45 -33.56 23.00
C ILE A 170 20.58 -32.35 23.46
N ALA A 171 19.25 -32.35 23.60
CA ALA A 171 18.21 -33.36 23.43
C ALA A 171 16.81 -32.69 23.35
N LYS A 172 15.88 -33.43 22.74
CA LYS A 172 14.42 -33.32 22.94
C LYS A 172 14.04 -33.81 24.35
N LYS A 173 13.14 -33.10 25.03
CA LYS A 173 12.17 -33.59 26.03
C LYS A 173 10.94 -32.68 25.87
N GLY A 174 9.69 -33.10 25.87
CA GLY A 174 9.06 -34.34 26.33
C GLY A 174 7.71 -33.94 26.90
N ALA A 175 6.65 -34.56 26.40
CA ALA A 175 5.26 -34.32 26.80
C ALA A 175 5.00 -34.57 28.30
N LYS A 176 4.00 -33.88 28.86
CA LYS A 176 3.17 -34.43 29.94
C LYS A 176 1.74 -33.89 29.88
N LYS A 177 0.82 -34.81 29.60
CA LYS A 177 -0.60 -34.75 29.98
C LYS A 177 -0.72 -34.64 31.50
N SER A 178 -1.70 -33.87 31.97
CA SER A 178 -2.38 -34.18 33.24
C SER A 178 -3.86 -33.88 33.09
N SER A 179 -4.61 -34.96 33.20
CA SER A 179 -6.06 -35.05 33.28
C SER A 179 -6.60 -34.63 34.65
N LYS A 180 -7.88 -34.23 34.64
CA LYS A 180 -8.94 -34.55 35.61
C LYS A 180 -9.09 -33.69 36.88
N LYS A 181 -10.30 -33.11 36.94
CA LYS A 181 -11.34 -33.25 37.98
C LYS A 181 -11.39 -32.16 39.06
N SER A 182 -12.36 -31.26 38.94
CA SER A 182 -13.55 -31.16 39.82
C SER A 182 -14.60 -30.28 39.14
#